data_AF-A0A2W4CTT4-F1
#
_entry.id   AF-A0A2W4CTT4-F1
#
_cell.length_a   1.000
_cell.length_b   1.000
_cell.length_c   1.000
_cell.angle_alpha   90.00
_cell.angle_beta   90.00
_cell.angle_gamma   90.00
#
_symmetry.space_group_name_H-M   'P 1'
#
loop_
_entity.id
_entity.type
_entity.pdbx_description
1 polymer ?
#
loop_
_entity_poly.entity_id
_entity_poly.type
_entity_poly.pdbx_seq_one_letter_code
_entity_poly.pdbx_strand_id
1 'polypeptide(L)'
;MLPVDGNDLSALPAIPPSRAAPLQSDDPNQGEATDKNFTVIDGKVGASGTAVLIRNVTYFGHSKFTEPAPSTDLREFSVDLPATCNRRYLARILPEGFCFDHSCIAYAEKGELLYADVLCN
;
A
#
# COMPACT_ATOMS: atom_id res chain seq x y z
N MET A 1 2.14 2.73 -23.10
CA MET A 1 1.84 1.29 -23.22
C MET A 1 3.09 0.56 -22.75
N LEU A 2 3.09 0.11 -21.49
CA LEU A 2 4.10 -0.83 -20.98
C LEU A 2 3.35 -2.11 -20.60
N PRO A 3 3.86 -3.29 -20.99
CA PRO A 3 3.17 -4.56 -20.82
C PRO A 3 3.24 -5.02 -19.36
N VAL A 4 2.17 -5.68 -18.94
CA VAL A 4 1.95 -6.22 -17.60
C VAL A 4 2.43 -7.67 -17.61
N ASP A 5 3.75 -7.88 -17.64
CA ASP A 5 4.34 -9.20 -17.50
C ASP A 5 4.92 -9.36 -16.09
N GLY A 6 4.28 -10.20 -15.28
CA GLY A 6 4.82 -10.85 -14.08
C GLY A 6 5.79 -10.05 -13.22
N ASN A 7 5.24 -9.17 -12.37
CA ASN A 7 5.87 -8.63 -11.15
C ASN A 7 7.39 -8.39 -11.26
N ASP A 8 7.81 -7.51 -12.16
CA ASP A 8 9.19 -7.04 -12.19
C ASP A 8 9.43 -6.05 -11.04
N LEU A 9 9.71 -6.60 -9.85
CA LEU A 9 10.17 -5.84 -8.68
C LEU A 9 11.56 -5.19 -8.91
N SER A 10 12.16 -5.30 -10.10
CA SER A 10 13.42 -4.61 -10.43
C SER A 10 13.26 -3.10 -10.54
N ALA A 11 12.04 -2.58 -10.67
CA ALA A 11 11.73 -1.14 -10.64
C ALA A 11 11.70 -0.53 -9.21
N LEU A 12 11.91 -1.33 -8.17
CA LEU A 12 11.95 -0.82 -6.80
C LEU A 12 13.17 0.09 -6.58
N PRO A 13 13.02 1.18 -5.81
CA PRO A 13 14.11 2.09 -5.53
C PRO A 13 15.32 1.36 -4.93
N ALA A 14 16.50 1.63 -5.49
CA ALA A 14 17.75 1.22 -4.87
C ALA A 14 17.94 1.97 -3.54
N ILE A 15 18.61 1.32 -2.58
CA ILE A 15 18.96 1.99 -1.33
C ILE A 15 20.05 3.04 -1.63
N PRO A 16 19.83 4.33 -1.35
CA PRO A 16 20.83 5.35 -1.59
C PRO A 16 22.07 5.09 -0.70
N PRO A 17 23.30 5.31 -1.19
CA PRO A 17 24.52 5.10 -0.39
C PRO A 17 24.54 5.89 0.92
N SER A 18 23.93 7.09 0.93
CA SER A 18 23.81 7.94 2.12
C SER A 18 22.88 7.36 3.18
N ARG A 19 22.01 6.41 2.81
CA ARG A 19 20.90 5.89 3.63
C ARG A 19 20.01 6.98 4.21
N ALA A 20 20.00 8.16 3.59
CA ALA A 20 19.13 9.25 4.00
C ALA A 20 17.67 8.80 3.91
N ALA A 21 16.82 9.32 4.81
CA ALA A 21 15.39 9.10 4.72
C ALA A 21 14.85 9.63 3.37
N PRO A 22 13.83 8.98 2.79
CA PRO A 22 13.16 9.49 1.59
C PRO A 22 12.57 10.87 1.82
N LEU A 23 12.48 11.65 0.75
CA LEU A 23 11.65 12.83 0.74
C LEU A 23 10.18 12.39 0.67
N GLN A 24 9.27 13.19 1.23
CA GLN A 24 7.84 12.92 1.14
C GLN A 24 7.34 12.83 -0.32
N SER A 25 8.04 13.47 -1.27
CA SER A 25 7.76 13.38 -2.70
C SER A 25 8.14 12.05 -3.33
N ASP A 26 8.97 11.25 -2.66
CA ASP A 26 9.41 9.94 -3.14
C ASP A 26 8.36 8.86 -2.80
N ASP A 27 7.58 9.07 -1.73
CA ASP A 27 6.49 8.19 -1.34
C ASP A 27 5.32 8.25 -2.35
N PRO A 28 4.53 7.15 -2.47
CA PRO A 28 3.28 7.18 -3.22
C PRO A 28 2.44 8.39 -2.83
N ASN A 29 1.86 9.09 -3.80
CA ASN A 29 1.05 10.26 -3.50
C ASN A 29 -0.37 9.84 -3.05
N GLN A 30 -1.14 10.80 -2.53
CA GLN A 30 -2.50 10.52 -2.04
C GLN A 30 -3.40 9.94 -3.14
N GLY A 31 -3.30 10.42 -4.37
CA GLY A 31 -4.08 9.92 -5.50
C GLY A 31 -3.80 8.46 -5.82
N GLU A 32 -2.52 8.06 -5.77
CA GLU A 32 -2.09 6.67 -5.95
C GLU A 32 -2.54 5.75 -4.81
N ALA A 33 -2.67 6.30 -3.60
CA ALA A 33 -3.16 5.57 -2.42
C ALA A 33 -4.70 5.54 -2.30
N THR A 34 -5.43 6.05 -3.30
CA THR A 34 -6.89 5.97 -3.39
C THR A 34 -7.32 5.10 -4.56
N ASP A 35 -8.63 4.88 -4.71
CA ASP A 35 -9.21 4.08 -5.80
C ASP A 35 -9.16 4.74 -7.18
N LYS A 36 -8.61 5.94 -7.27
CA LYS A 36 -8.57 6.70 -8.50
C LYS A 36 -7.62 6.04 -9.51
N ASN A 37 -8.19 5.50 -10.59
CA ASN A 37 -7.47 4.77 -11.64
C ASN A 37 -6.89 3.40 -11.21
N PHE A 38 -7.45 2.80 -10.17
CA PHE A 38 -7.05 1.46 -9.76
C PHE A 38 -7.36 0.42 -10.84
N THR A 39 -6.34 -0.34 -11.23
CA THR A 39 -6.47 -1.48 -12.14
C THR A 39 -6.20 -2.75 -11.36
N VAL A 40 -7.23 -3.59 -11.23
CA VAL A 40 -7.14 -4.87 -10.50
C VAL A 40 -6.07 -5.75 -11.13
N ILE A 41 -5.17 -6.29 -10.31
CA ILE A 41 -4.25 -7.37 -10.67
C ILE A 41 -4.80 -8.68 -10.08
N ASP A 42 -5.10 -8.67 -8.78
CA ASP A 42 -5.71 -9.81 -8.08
C ASP A 42 -6.56 -9.34 -6.90
N GLY A 43 -7.88 -9.58 -6.97
CA GLY A 43 -8.83 -9.25 -5.91
C GLY A 43 -8.77 -7.78 -5.46
N LYS A 44 -8.17 -7.55 -4.29
CA LYS A 44 -8.01 -6.24 -3.64
C LYS A 44 -6.62 -5.60 -3.88
N VAL A 45 -5.77 -6.26 -4.66
CA VAL A 45 -4.44 -5.79 -5.06
C VAL A 45 -4.47 -5.34 -6.51
N GLY A 46 -3.85 -4.21 -6.81
CA GLY A 46 -3.81 -3.69 -8.16
C GLY A 46 -2.85 -2.53 -8.33
N ALA A 47 -2.68 -2.07 -9.57
CA ALA A 47 -1.85 -0.93 -9.89
C ALA A 47 -2.64 0.38 -9.73
N SER A 48 -2.00 1.41 -9.19
CA SER A 48 -2.53 2.77 -9.08
C SER A 48 -1.40 3.78 -9.31
N GLY A 49 -1.38 4.40 -10.49
CA GLY A 49 -0.25 5.21 -10.93
C GLY A 49 1.04 4.38 -11.02
N THR A 50 2.05 4.79 -10.25
CA THR A 50 3.34 4.09 -10.13
C THR A 50 3.40 3.12 -8.94
N ALA A 51 2.36 3.12 -8.10
CA ALA A 51 2.29 2.29 -6.90
C ALA A 51 1.45 1.02 -7.11
N VAL A 52 1.72 0.03 -6.28
CA VAL A 52 0.78 -1.08 -6.04
C VAL A 52 -0.11 -0.68 -4.87
N LEU A 53 -1.42 -0.69 -5.09
CA LEU A 53 -2.42 -0.43 -4.06
C LEU A 53 -2.97 -1.77 -3.52
N ILE A 54 -2.94 -1.92 -2.21
CA ILE A 54 -3.59 -3.02 -1.48
C ILE A 54 -4.79 -2.42 -0.75
N ARG A 55 -6.00 -2.78 -1.19
CA ARG A 55 -7.25 -2.32 -0.57
C ARG A 55 -7.62 -3.20 0.62
N ASN A 56 -8.28 -2.59 1.61
CA ASN A 56 -8.87 -3.26 2.76
C ASN A 56 -7.87 -4.23 3.43
N VAL A 57 -6.70 -3.69 3.85
CA VAL A 57 -5.67 -4.46 4.59
C VAL A 57 -6.19 -5.07 5.89
N THR A 58 -7.36 -4.63 6.35
CA THR A 58 -8.10 -5.20 7.48
C THR A 58 -8.43 -6.69 7.33
N TYR A 59 -8.33 -7.25 6.12
CA TYR A 59 -8.50 -8.68 5.87
C TYR A 59 -7.25 -9.53 5.99
N PHE A 60 -6.07 -8.92 6.10
CA PHE A 60 -4.83 -9.67 6.04
C PHE A 60 -4.74 -10.67 7.20
N GLY A 61 -4.62 -11.96 6.89
CA GLY A 61 -4.65 -13.06 7.85
C GLY A 61 -6.02 -13.73 8.08
N HIS A 62 -7.11 -13.23 7.50
CA HIS A 62 -8.42 -13.87 7.60
C HIS A 62 -8.63 -14.96 6.53
N SER A 63 -9.20 -16.09 6.92
CA SER A 63 -9.54 -17.21 6.01
C SER A 63 -10.63 -16.86 4.99
N LYS A 64 -11.31 -15.72 5.16
CA LYS A 64 -12.31 -15.16 4.25
C LYS A 64 -12.17 -13.63 4.23
N PHE A 65 -12.25 -13.04 3.04
CA PHE A 65 -12.35 -11.59 2.84
C PHE A 65 -13.76 -11.09 3.18
N THR A 66 -14.14 -11.10 4.46
CA THR A 66 -15.46 -10.68 4.94
C THR A 66 -15.34 -9.49 5.89
N GLU A 67 -15.92 -8.34 5.54
CA GLU A 67 -15.72 -7.05 6.25
C GLU A 67 -15.79 -7.28 7.76
N PRO A 68 -14.76 -6.88 8.51
CA PRO A 68 -14.78 -7.12 9.94
C PRO A 68 -15.89 -6.25 10.54
N ALA A 69 -16.61 -6.78 11.54
CA ALA A 69 -17.68 -6.03 12.20
C ALA A 69 -17.15 -4.67 12.70
N PRO A 70 -17.96 -3.59 12.69
CA PRO A 70 -17.56 -2.32 13.28
C PRO A 70 -17.11 -2.51 14.74
N SER A 71 -16.03 -1.83 15.14
CA SER A 71 -15.49 -1.91 16.51
C SER A 71 -14.94 -0.55 16.93
N THR A 72 -15.09 -0.24 18.21
CA THR A 72 -14.47 0.91 18.87
C THR A 72 -13.08 0.61 19.42
N ASP A 73 -12.67 -0.66 19.41
CA ASP A 73 -11.38 -1.11 19.90
C ASP A 73 -10.32 -0.99 18.79
N LEU A 74 -9.09 -0.66 19.18
CA LEU A 74 -7.97 -0.65 18.25
C LEU A 74 -7.70 -2.08 17.75
N ARG A 75 -7.48 -2.20 16.44
CA ARG A 75 -7.11 -3.46 15.80
C ARG A 75 -5.68 -3.36 15.30
N GLU A 76 -4.94 -4.43 15.56
CA GLU A 76 -3.62 -4.61 14.96
C GLU A 76 -3.79 -5.19 13.56
N PHE A 77 -3.07 -4.62 12.60
CA PHE A 77 -3.04 -5.09 11.22
C PHE A 77 -1.58 -5.28 10.82
N SER A 78 -1.30 -6.35 10.10
CA SER A 78 0.01 -6.62 9.51
C SER A 78 -0.15 -6.85 8.01
N VAL A 79 0.84 -6.43 7.23
CA VAL A 79 0.93 -6.72 5.81
C VAL A 79 2.34 -7.24 5.55
N ASP A 80 2.42 -8.48 5.09
CA ASP A 80 3.69 -9.09 4.72
C ASP A 80 3.94 -8.88 3.23
N LEU A 81 5.03 -8.20 2.91
CA LEU A 81 5.47 -7.97 1.55
C LEU A 81 6.70 -8.83 1.25
N PRO A 82 6.68 -9.69 0.21
CA PRO A 82 7.87 -10.38 -0.26
C PRO A 82 8.93 -9.35 -0.65
N ALA A 83 10.06 -9.39 0.04
CA ALA A 83 11.11 -8.40 -0.15
C ALA A 83 12.26 -8.94 -1.03
N THR A 84 12.80 -8.04 -1.84
CA THR A 84 13.99 -8.26 -2.65
C THR A 84 15.19 -7.62 -1.95
N CYS A 85 16.31 -8.31 -1.99
CA CYS A 85 17.56 -7.83 -1.41
C CYS A 85 18.02 -6.49 -1.99
N ASN A 86 18.60 -5.67 -1.11
CA ASN A 86 19.21 -4.37 -1.44
C ASN A 86 18.24 -3.44 -2.16
N ARG A 87 17.02 -3.35 -1.62
CA ARG A 87 15.94 -2.49 -2.11
C ARG A 87 15.33 -1.69 -0.97
N ARG A 88 14.87 -0.49 -1.32
CA ARG A 88 14.09 0.37 -0.46
C ARG A 88 12.62 0.26 -0.84
N TYR A 89 11.78 0.08 0.18
CA TYR A 89 10.34 0.05 0.08
C TYR A 89 9.77 1.33 0.66
N LEU A 90 8.83 1.94 -0.05
CA LEU A 90 8.13 3.15 0.34
C LEU A 90 6.63 2.83 0.41
N ALA A 91 5.97 3.22 1.50
CA ALA A 91 4.57 2.92 1.72
C ALA A 91 3.84 4.15 2.27
N ARG A 92 2.66 4.41 1.70
CA ARG A 92 1.66 5.31 2.28
C ARG A 92 0.48 4.49 2.76
N ILE A 93 0.14 4.63 4.04
CA ILE A 93 -1.07 4.04 4.62
C ILE A 93 -2.12 5.14 4.73
N LEU A 94 -3.18 5.04 3.94
CA LEU A 94 -4.38 5.88 4.08
C LEU A 94 -5.48 5.09 4.77
N PRO A 95 -5.97 5.54 5.94
CA PRO A 95 -7.19 5.03 6.50
C PRO A 95 -8.36 5.26 5.54
N GLU A 96 -9.10 4.19 5.26
CA GLU A 96 -10.40 4.24 4.63
C GLU A 96 -11.46 4.42 5.71
N GLY A 97 -12.19 5.53 5.65
CA GLY A 97 -13.35 5.81 6.48
C GLY A 97 -14.63 5.32 5.82
N PHE A 98 -15.49 4.68 6.61
CA PHE A 98 -16.84 4.32 6.19
C PHE A 98 -17.84 5.37 6.72
N CYS A 99 -18.62 5.97 5.81
CA CYS A 99 -19.79 6.74 6.19
C CYS A 99 -20.92 5.81 6.66
N PHE A 100 -21.65 6.21 7.71
CA PHE A 100 -22.73 5.42 8.34
C PHE A 100 -23.87 5.02 7.39
N ASP A 101 -23.99 5.68 6.25
CA ASP A 101 -25.02 5.44 5.24
C ASP A 101 -24.57 4.48 4.12
N HIS A 102 -23.37 3.89 4.21
CA HIS A 102 -22.75 2.99 3.22
C HIS A 102 -22.65 3.60 1.80
N SER A 103 -22.86 4.91 1.65
CA SER A 103 -22.98 5.55 0.34
C SER A 103 -21.66 6.16 -0.15
N CYS A 104 -20.67 6.29 0.74
CA CYS A 104 -19.43 6.98 0.43
C CYS A 104 -18.22 6.30 1.08
N ILE A 105 -17.18 6.07 0.26
CA ILE A 105 -15.82 5.76 0.71
C ILE A 105 -15.11 7.11 0.87
N ALA A 106 -14.62 7.40 2.07
CA ALA A 106 -13.85 8.61 2.36
C ALA A 106 -12.44 8.25 2.82
N TYR A 107 -11.43 8.73 2.11
CA TYR A 107 -10.04 8.55 2.54
C TYR A 107 -9.61 9.68 3.46
N ALA A 108 -8.76 9.38 4.43
CA ALA A 108 -8.13 10.43 5.23
C ALA A 108 -7.35 11.41 4.34
N GLU A 109 -7.34 12.69 4.71
CA GLU A 109 -6.56 13.71 3.99
C GLU A 109 -5.05 13.50 4.15
N LYS A 110 -4.64 12.87 5.25
CA LYS A 110 -3.26 12.55 5.57
C LYS A 110 -3.14 11.07 5.89
N GLY A 111 -2.11 10.45 5.33
CA GLY A 111 -1.73 9.07 5.62
C GLY A 111 -0.39 9.00 6.30
N GLU A 112 -0.12 7.87 6.93
CA GLU A 112 1.18 7.55 7.50
C GLU A 112 2.16 7.16 6.40
N LEU A 113 3.40 7.65 6.51
CA LEU A 113 4.49 7.38 5.57
C LEU A 113 5.52 6.49 6.24
N LEU A 114 5.79 5.35 5.62
CA LEU A 114 6.73 4.36 6.11
C LEU A 114 7.73 4.01 5.01
N TYR A 115 8.98 3.76 5.41
CA TYR A 115 9.96 3.19 4.51
C TYR A 115 10.80 2.13 5.22
N ALA A 116 11.29 1.17 4.43
CA ALA A 116 12.18 0.12 4.90
C ALA A 116 13.30 -0.15 3.89
N ASP A 117 14.52 -0.24 4.39
CA ASP A 117 15.69 -0.70 3.64
C ASP A 117 15.92 -2.18 3.91
N VAL A 118 15.76 -3.01 2.90
CA VAL A 118 15.97 -4.45 3.00
C VAL A 118 17.37 -4.77 2.51
N LEU A 119 18.26 -5.09 3.45
CA LEU A 119 19.63 -5.52 3.19
C LEU A 119 19.72 -7.04 3.29
N CYS A 120 20.42 -7.67 2.35
CA CYS A 120 20.80 -9.08 2.46
C CYS A 120 22.33 -9.12 2.54
N ASN A 121 22.82 -9.54 3.69
CA ASN A 121 24.24 -9.77 3.92
C ASN A 121 24.63 -11.17 3.43
#